data_AF-A0ABD3LIX6-F1
#
_entry.id   AF-A0ABD3LIX6-F1
#
_cell.length_a   1.000
_cell.length_b   1.000
_cell.length_c   1.000
_cell.angle_alpha   90.00
_cell.angle_beta   90.00
_cell.angle_gamma   90.00
#
_symmetry.space_group_name_H-M   'P 1'
#
loop_
_entity.id
_entity.type
_entity.pdbx_description
1 polymer ?
#
loop_
_entity_poly.entity_id
_entity_poly.type
_entity_poly.pdbx_seq_one_letter_code
_entity_poly.pdbx_strand_id
1 'polypeptide(L)'
;MKVNDKLDANVAELKSMPNNLSSVEDAMMAFMEIMGLVKESLRKVLLRGELDEYLDEKDMHCTARLVEMLNQYYNELRNCTENNLTTNFLLEELEVLEEAKGIGLQDVLPHTAFSFFLQQKTMAISSKLPSLVVRVWDYIEGVVIQALMQHSENYPQLQSSMRRAASSLINKMKGKMMNRMMKIVKMEKFTD
;
A
#
# COMPACT_ATOMS: atom_id res chain seq x y z
N MET A 1 41.67 0.19 -25.78
CA MET A 1 41.29 -0.34 -24.46
C MET A 1 42.54 -0.95 -23.84
N LYS A 2 43.05 -0.38 -22.74
CA LYS A 2 44.32 -0.83 -22.14
C LYS A 2 44.08 -2.14 -21.39
N VAL A 3 45.14 -2.95 -21.25
CA VAL A 3 45.07 -4.25 -20.55
C VAL A 3 44.56 -4.09 -19.10
N ASN A 4 44.92 -2.98 -18.43
CA ASN A 4 44.39 -2.66 -17.10
C ASN A 4 42.87 -2.48 -17.10
N ASP A 5 42.30 -1.69 -18.03
CA ASP A 5 40.84 -1.48 -18.09
C ASP A 5 40.08 -2.82 -18.25
N LYS A 6 40.70 -3.76 -18.99
CA LYS A 6 40.14 -5.09 -19.25
C LYS A 6 40.29 -6.03 -18.05
N LEU A 7 41.39 -5.90 -17.29
CA LEU A 7 41.62 -6.62 -16.04
C LEU A 7 40.66 -6.14 -14.95
N ASP A 8 40.49 -4.82 -14.82
CA ASP A 8 39.57 -4.21 -13.84
C ASP A 8 38.12 -4.64 -14.09
N ALA A 9 37.70 -4.67 -15.37
CA ALA A 9 36.40 -5.20 -15.76
C ALA A 9 36.22 -6.68 -15.38
N ASN A 10 37.20 -7.54 -15.68
CA ASN A 10 37.15 -8.96 -15.35
C ASN A 10 37.17 -9.22 -13.83
N VAL A 11 37.89 -8.40 -13.06
CA VAL A 11 37.91 -8.49 -11.60
C VAL A 11 36.57 -8.06 -11.00
N ALA A 12 35.94 -7.02 -11.57
CA ALA A 12 34.60 -6.62 -11.18
C ALA A 12 33.56 -7.72 -11.49
N GLU A 13 33.65 -8.33 -12.67
CA GLU A 13 32.79 -9.46 -13.06
C GLU A 13 32.99 -10.66 -12.12
N LEU A 14 34.25 -11.04 -11.82
CA LEU A 14 34.55 -12.14 -10.91
C LEU A 14 34.02 -11.88 -9.49
N LYS A 15 34.12 -10.64 -8.99
CA LYS A 15 33.54 -10.24 -7.69
C LYS A 15 32.01 -10.27 -7.68
N SER A 16 31.37 -10.14 -8.85
CA SER A 16 29.92 -10.22 -8.98
C SER A 16 29.39 -11.66 -9.05
N MET A 17 30.27 -12.64 -9.29
CA MET A 17 29.88 -14.05 -9.37
C MET A 17 29.50 -14.60 -7.98
N PRO A 18 28.46 -15.45 -7.91
CA PRO A 18 28.10 -16.12 -6.65
C PRO A 18 29.23 -17.01 -6.14
N ASN A 19 29.43 -17.02 -4.82
CA ASN A 19 30.34 -17.95 -4.18
C ASN A 19 29.92 -19.39 -4.46
N ASN A 20 30.90 -20.28 -4.66
CA ASN A 20 30.62 -21.69 -4.82
C ASN A 20 30.08 -22.25 -3.49
N LEU A 21 28.77 -22.50 -3.43
CA LEU A 21 28.08 -22.99 -2.24
C LEU A 21 28.34 -24.50 -2.11
N SER A 22 29.42 -24.86 -1.41
CA SER A 22 29.88 -26.24 -1.28
C SER A 22 29.23 -27.01 -0.12
N SER A 23 28.64 -26.28 0.83
CA SER A 23 28.01 -26.83 2.03
C SER A 23 26.69 -26.15 2.38
N VAL A 24 25.93 -26.77 3.29
CA VAL A 24 24.71 -26.18 3.84
C VAL A 24 25.02 -24.90 4.64
N GLU A 25 26.16 -24.84 5.30
CA GLU A 25 26.59 -23.66 6.06
C GLU A 25 26.87 -22.47 5.14
N ASP A 26 27.57 -22.70 4.02
CA ASP A 26 27.83 -21.70 2.98
C ASP A 26 26.50 -21.16 2.42
N ALA A 27 25.57 -22.07 2.10
CA ALA A 27 24.26 -21.71 1.56
C ALA A 27 23.44 -20.88 2.55
N MET A 28 23.47 -21.23 3.84
CA MET A 28 22.78 -20.48 4.89
C MET A 28 23.40 -19.09 5.09
N MET A 29 24.72 -18.98 5.04
CA MET A 29 25.42 -17.70 5.14
C MET A 29 25.04 -16.77 3.99
N ALA A 30 25.09 -17.28 2.75
CA ALA A 30 24.68 -16.52 1.56
C ALA A 30 23.22 -16.11 1.64
N PHE A 31 22.32 -16.99 2.07
CA PHE A 31 20.91 -16.66 2.27
C PHE A 31 20.73 -15.53 3.30
N MET A 32 21.42 -15.60 4.43
CA MET A 32 21.34 -14.58 5.47
C MET A 32 21.89 -13.22 5.01
N GLU A 33 22.96 -13.22 4.21
CA GLU A 33 23.51 -12.03 3.59
C GLU A 33 22.50 -11.38 2.64
N ILE A 34 21.91 -12.15 1.72
CA ILE A 34 20.85 -11.68 0.82
C ILE A 34 19.69 -11.07 1.62
N MET A 35 19.21 -11.78 2.64
CA MET A 35 18.11 -11.28 3.48
C MET A 35 18.49 -10.00 4.23
N GLY A 36 19.76 -9.84 4.62
CA GLY A 36 20.30 -8.63 5.22
C GLY A 36 20.27 -7.45 4.26
N LEU A 37 20.72 -7.65 3.02
CA LEU A 37 20.70 -6.64 1.96
C LEU A 37 19.26 -6.22 1.64
N VAL A 38 18.38 -7.18 1.35
CA VAL A 38 16.96 -6.93 1.08
C VAL A 38 16.31 -6.12 2.20
N LYS A 39 16.57 -6.48 3.46
CA LYS A 39 16.04 -5.76 4.62
C LYS A 39 16.51 -4.31 4.65
N GLU A 40 17.79 -4.04 4.36
CA GLU A 40 18.31 -2.68 4.37
C GLU A 40 17.72 -1.86 3.22
N SER A 41 17.66 -2.41 2.00
CA SER A 41 17.03 -1.77 0.84
C SER A 41 15.58 -1.41 1.11
N LEU A 42 14.81 -2.34 1.67
CA LEU A 42 13.42 -2.08 2.07
C LEU A 42 13.32 -1.01 3.15
N ARG A 43 14.24 -0.97 4.12
CA ARG A 43 14.28 0.09 5.13
C ARG A 43 14.59 1.45 4.51
N LYS A 44 15.53 1.51 3.58
CA LYS A 44 15.89 2.73 2.85
C LYS A 44 14.69 3.27 2.09
N VAL A 45 14.08 2.46 1.22
CA VAL A 45 13.01 2.94 0.34
C VAL A 45 11.67 3.14 1.08
N LEU A 46 11.21 2.19 1.89
CA LEU A 46 9.89 2.25 2.53
C LEU A 46 9.86 3.10 3.81
N LEU A 47 10.94 3.09 4.61
CA LEU A 47 10.93 3.72 5.94
C LEU A 47 11.68 5.05 5.98
N ARG A 48 12.77 5.18 5.22
CA ARG A 48 13.58 6.42 5.18
C ARG A 48 13.29 7.30 3.97
N GLY A 49 12.70 6.75 2.90
CA GLY A 49 12.48 7.46 1.66
C GLY A 49 13.77 7.78 0.89
N GLU A 50 14.82 7.00 1.13
CA GLU A 50 16.08 7.09 0.38
C GLU A 50 15.91 6.52 -1.03
N LEU A 51 16.53 7.16 -2.03
CA LEU A 51 16.44 6.82 -3.46
C LEU A 51 17.79 6.43 -4.06
N ASP A 52 18.86 6.50 -3.28
CA ASP A 52 20.26 6.30 -3.70
C ASP A 52 20.48 4.94 -4.37
N GLU A 53 19.81 3.90 -3.87
CA GLU A 53 19.90 2.54 -4.38
C GLU A 53 19.12 2.32 -5.68
N TYR A 54 18.10 3.14 -5.96
CA TYR A 54 17.13 2.95 -7.04
C TYR A 54 16.88 4.24 -7.82
N LEU A 55 17.94 4.88 -8.29
CA LEU A 55 17.85 6.21 -8.91
C LEU A 55 16.99 6.21 -10.19
N ASP A 56 17.17 5.22 -11.06
CA ASP A 56 16.47 5.11 -12.34
C ASP A 56 15.12 4.39 -12.23
N GLU A 57 14.90 3.67 -11.14
CA GLU A 57 13.70 2.86 -10.91
C GLU A 57 12.65 3.67 -10.16
N LYS A 58 11.93 4.52 -10.90
CA LYS A 58 10.88 5.42 -10.38
C LYS A 58 9.78 4.71 -9.58
N ASP A 59 9.56 3.41 -9.79
CA ASP A 59 8.60 2.61 -9.04
C ASP A 59 9.11 2.29 -7.63
N MET A 60 10.41 2.35 -7.37
CA MET A 60 11.01 2.16 -6.04
C MET A 60 11.03 3.45 -5.21
N HIS A 61 10.60 4.58 -5.78
CA HIS A 61 10.51 5.87 -5.08
C HIS A 61 9.27 5.91 -4.17
N CYS A 62 9.31 5.10 -3.12
CA CYS A 62 8.15 4.73 -2.31
C CYS A 62 7.39 5.91 -1.73
N THR A 63 8.09 6.90 -1.18
CA THR A 63 7.45 8.10 -0.63
C THR A 63 6.63 8.84 -1.68
N ALA A 64 7.18 9.01 -2.89
CA ALA A 64 6.47 9.69 -3.97
C ALA A 64 5.24 8.90 -4.44
N ARG A 65 5.38 7.59 -4.64
CA ARG A 65 4.28 6.71 -5.06
C ARG A 65 3.16 6.63 -4.04
N LEU A 66 3.50 6.56 -2.75
CA LEU A 66 2.50 6.60 -1.67
C LEU A 66 1.75 7.93 -1.65
N VAL A 67 2.45 9.06 -1.83
CA VAL A 67 1.81 10.39 -1.93
C VAL A 67 0.86 10.45 -3.13
N GLU A 68 1.25 9.93 -4.28
CA GLU A 68 0.38 9.85 -5.47
C GLU A 68 -0.89 9.04 -5.18
N MET A 69 -0.78 7.89 -4.51
CA MET A 69 -1.94 7.07 -4.14
C MET A 69 -2.87 7.78 -3.16
N LEU A 70 -2.31 8.50 -2.18
CA LEU A 70 -3.09 9.31 -1.24
C LEU A 70 -3.80 10.48 -1.94
N ASN A 71 -3.13 11.15 -2.88
CA ASN A 71 -3.72 12.22 -3.68
C ASN A 71 -4.85 11.69 -4.57
N GLN A 72 -4.66 10.52 -5.19
CA GLN A 72 -5.71 9.86 -5.97
C GLN A 72 -6.91 9.51 -5.07
N TYR A 73 -6.66 8.97 -3.87
CA TYR A 73 -7.72 8.69 -2.91
C TYR A 73 -8.46 9.96 -2.47
N TYR A 74 -7.75 11.06 -2.21
CA TYR A 74 -8.35 12.35 -1.91
C TYR A 74 -9.27 12.84 -3.05
N ASN A 75 -8.83 12.73 -4.30
CA ASN A 75 -9.66 13.09 -5.45
C ASN A 75 -10.89 12.17 -5.59
N GLU A 76 -10.74 10.87 -5.34
CA GLU A 76 -11.85 9.91 -5.32
C GLU A 76 -12.89 10.26 -4.24
N LEU A 77 -12.42 10.69 -3.06
CA LEU A 77 -13.30 11.15 -1.98
C LEU A 77 -14.04 12.43 -2.36
N ARG A 78 -13.33 13.43 -2.89
CA ARG A 78 -13.94 14.70 -3.31
C ARG A 78 -15.03 14.51 -4.36
N ASN A 79 -14.74 13.71 -5.38
CA ASN A 79 -15.69 13.38 -6.44
C ASN A 79 -16.90 12.59 -5.91
N CYS A 80 -16.73 11.79 -4.86
CA CYS A 80 -17.84 11.10 -4.20
C CYS A 80 -18.81 12.09 -3.51
N THR A 81 -18.29 13.20 -2.98
CA THR A 81 -19.11 14.24 -2.33
C THR A 81 -19.84 15.10 -3.36
N GLU A 82 -19.17 15.50 -4.44
CA GLU A 82 -19.74 16.38 -5.48
C GLU A 82 -20.91 15.72 -6.23
N ASN A 83 -20.82 14.43 -6.56
CA ASN A 83 -21.90 13.71 -7.25
C ASN A 83 -23.17 13.51 -6.41
N ASN A 84 -23.08 13.56 -5.07
CA ASN A 84 -24.23 13.42 -4.19
C ASN A 84 -25.06 14.71 -4.08
N LEU A 85 -24.56 15.85 -4.54
CA LEU A 85 -25.24 17.15 -4.42
C LEU A 85 -26.12 17.50 -5.63
N THR A 86 -25.91 16.82 -6.76
CA THR A 86 -26.30 17.38 -8.07
C THR A 86 -27.72 17.14 -8.55
N THR A 87 -28.58 16.33 -7.88
CA THR A 87 -29.96 16.23 -8.40
C THR A 87 -31.09 15.94 -7.41
N ASN A 88 -30.91 15.16 -6.34
CA ASN A 88 -32.05 14.74 -5.48
C ASN A 88 -31.86 14.94 -3.97
N PHE A 89 -30.74 15.49 -3.53
CA PHE A 89 -30.39 15.61 -2.12
C PHE A 89 -31.49 16.29 -1.29
N LEU A 90 -32.03 17.42 -1.75
CA LEU A 90 -33.08 18.14 -1.02
C LEU A 90 -34.38 17.35 -0.88
N LEU A 91 -34.75 16.52 -1.87
CA LEU A 91 -35.95 15.69 -1.81
C LEU A 91 -35.76 14.51 -0.84
N GLU A 92 -34.61 13.83 -0.93
CA GLU A 92 -34.24 12.75 -0.01
C GLU A 92 -34.13 13.26 1.44
N GLU A 93 -33.58 14.46 1.62
CA GLU A 93 -33.49 15.07 2.95
C GLU A 93 -34.86 15.46 3.52
N LEU A 94 -35.74 16.01 2.69
CA LEU A 94 -37.10 16.38 3.09
C LEU A 94 -37.92 15.15 3.51
N GLU A 95 -37.82 14.04 2.76
CA GLU A 95 -38.51 12.77 3.05
C GLU A 95 -38.07 12.20 4.41
N VAL A 96 -36.76 12.20 4.70
CA VAL A 96 -36.22 11.74 5.99
C VAL A 96 -36.69 12.64 7.15
N LEU A 97 -36.82 13.95 6.94
CA LEU A 97 -37.32 14.87 7.95
C LEU A 97 -38.81 14.69 8.24
N GLU A 98 -39.60 14.42 7.20
CA GLU A 98 -41.02 14.08 7.32
C GLU A 98 -41.22 12.78 8.11
N GLU A 99 -40.47 11.73 7.76
CA GLU A 99 -40.52 10.42 8.43
C GLU A 99 -40.03 10.49 9.88
N ALA A 100 -38.98 11.27 10.15
CA ALA A 100 -38.50 11.53 11.51
C ALA A 100 -39.47 12.36 12.35
N LYS A 101 -40.62 12.79 11.79
CA LYS A 101 -41.63 13.67 12.40
C LYS A 101 -41.03 15.00 12.90
N GLY A 102 -39.95 15.44 12.25
CA GLY A 102 -39.19 16.63 12.64
C GLY A 102 -39.84 17.96 12.32
N ILE A 103 -40.84 17.94 11.43
CA ILE A 103 -41.56 19.13 10.95
C ILE A 103 -42.37 19.81 12.08
N GLY A 104 -42.50 19.18 13.26
CA GLY A 104 -43.32 19.66 14.38
C GLY A 104 -42.75 20.87 15.16
N LEU A 105 -41.46 21.19 15.05
CA LEU A 105 -40.82 22.32 15.74
C LEU A 105 -40.04 23.17 14.74
N GLN A 106 -40.39 24.47 14.64
CA GLN A 106 -39.60 25.43 13.87
C GLN A 106 -38.15 25.45 14.41
N ASP A 107 -37.19 25.35 13.50
CA ASP A 107 -35.74 25.47 13.73
C ASP A 107 -35.03 24.33 14.50
N VAL A 108 -35.67 23.17 14.70
CA VAL A 108 -35.01 22.00 15.35
C VAL A 108 -34.88 20.82 14.40
N LEU A 109 -33.63 20.48 14.06
CA LEU A 109 -33.32 19.25 13.32
C LEU A 109 -33.43 18.03 14.27
N PRO A 110 -34.27 17.02 13.97
CA PRO A 110 -34.31 15.80 14.77
C PRO A 110 -32.96 15.09 14.77
N HIS A 111 -32.51 14.65 15.94
CA HIS A 111 -31.30 13.86 16.10
C HIS A 111 -31.30 12.63 15.17
N THR A 112 -32.44 11.97 15.02
CA THR A 112 -32.61 10.80 14.15
C THR A 112 -32.34 11.11 12.67
N ALA A 113 -32.84 12.24 12.16
CA ALA A 113 -32.58 12.68 10.80
C ALA A 113 -31.09 13.02 10.61
N PHE A 114 -30.51 13.78 11.56
CA PHE A 114 -29.08 14.11 11.54
C PHE A 114 -28.19 12.86 11.53
N SER A 115 -28.42 11.92 12.45
CA SER A 115 -27.66 10.66 12.52
C SER A 115 -27.79 9.85 11.24
N PHE A 116 -28.98 9.80 10.62
CA PHE A 116 -29.19 9.12 9.35
C PHE A 116 -28.34 9.73 8.23
N PHE A 117 -28.36 11.05 8.06
CA PHE A 117 -27.54 11.72 7.04
C PHE A 117 -26.05 11.54 7.29
N LEU A 118 -25.62 11.65 8.55
CA LEU A 118 -24.22 11.44 8.92
C LEU A 118 -23.77 10.02 8.57
N GLN A 119 -24.58 9.00 8.89
CA GLN A 119 -24.30 7.61 8.54
C GLN A 119 -24.23 7.41 7.03
N GLN A 120 -25.17 7.95 6.25
CA GLN A 120 -25.16 7.89 4.79
C GLN A 120 -23.87 8.46 4.20
N LYS A 121 -23.45 9.65 4.64
CA LYS A 121 -22.21 10.29 4.19
C LYS A 121 -20.98 9.47 4.59
N THR A 122 -20.94 8.95 5.82
CA THR A 122 -19.87 8.08 6.31
C THR A 122 -19.79 6.76 5.52
N MET A 123 -20.91 6.18 5.11
CA MET A 123 -20.94 4.99 4.24
C MET A 123 -20.37 5.28 2.86
N ALA A 124 -20.72 6.42 2.26
CA ALA A 124 -20.18 6.81 0.96
C ALA A 124 -18.65 6.98 1.00
N ILE A 125 -18.12 7.68 2.02
CA ILE A 125 -16.68 7.89 2.21
C ILE A 125 -15.95 6.56 2.46
N SER A 126 -16.46 5.75 3.40
CA SER A 126 -15.83 4.49 3.77
C SER A 126 -15.85 3.43 2.66
N SER A 127 -16.76 3.54 1.69
CA SER A 127 -16.81 2.64 0.52
C SER A 127 -15.56 2.72 -0.36
N LYS A 128 -14.83 3.84 -0.35
CA LYS A 128 -13.60 4.05 -1.13
C LYS A 128 -12.34 3.54 -0.43
N LEU A 129 -12.44 3.24 0.86
CA LEU A 129 -11.30 2.86 1.67
C LEU A 129 -10.70 1.48 1.31
N PRO A 130 -11.50 0.45 0.97
CA PRO A 130 -10.98 -0.83 0.48
C PRO A 130 -10.08 -0.71 -0.74
N SER A 131 -10.41 0.16 -1.70
CA SER A 131 -9.61 0.31 -2.94
C SER A 131 -8.24 0.94 -2.64
N LEU A 132 -8.17 1.90 -1.72
CA LEU A 132 -6.89 2.46 -1.25
C LEU A 132 -6.01 1.37 -0.62
N VAL A 133 -6.57 0.58 0.30
CA VAL A 133 -5.83 -0.51 0.96
C VAL A 133 -5.27 -1.49 -0.06
N VAL A 134 -6.09 -1.88 -1.04
CA VAL A 134 -5.65 -2.78 -2.13
C VAL A 134 -4.50 -2.18 -2.92
N ARG A 135 -4.64 -0.93 -3.37
CA ARG A 135 -3.63 -0.23 -4.17
C ARG A 135 -2.28 -0.12 -3.46
N VAL A 136 -2.30 0.28 -2.19
CA VAL A 136 -1.08 0.43 -1.37
C VAL A 136 -0.40 -0.91 -1.16
N TRP A 137 -1.14 -1.98 -0.86
CA TRP A 137 -0.53 -3.29 -0.64
C TRP A 137 -0.02 -3.95 -1.92
N ASP A 138 -0.71 -3.78 -3.04
CA ASP A 138 -0.25 -4.30 -4.34
C ASP A 138 1.06 -3.62 -4.76
N TYR A 139 1.18 -2.31 -4.47
CA TYR A 139 2.42 -1.58 -4.66
C TYR A 139 3.55 -2.07 -3.75
N ILE A 140 3.29 -2.21 -2.43
CA ILE A 140 4.27 -2.74 -1.48
C ILE A 140 4.72 -4.15 -1.89
N GLU A 141 3.82 -4.98 -2.40
CA GLU A 141 4.17 -6.31 -2.94
C GLU A 141 5.20 -6.19 -4.06
N GLY A 142 4.97 -5.29 -5.03
CA GLY A 142 5.90 -5.01 -6.11
C GLY A 142 7.29 -4.61 -5.61
N VAL A 143 7.36 -3.64 -4.70
CA VAL A 143 8.62 -3.16 -4.09
C VAL A 143 9.36 -4.29 -3.37
N VAL A 144 8.65 -5.11 -2.59
CA VAL A 144 9.25 -6.23 -1.86
C VAL A 144 9.78 -7.29 -2.82
N ILE A 145 9.01 -7.65 -3.85
CA ILE A 145 9.45 -8.61 -4.86
C ILE A 145 10.67 -8.08 -5.61
N GLN A 146 10.67 -6.81 -5.99
CA GLN A 146 11.77 -6.19 -6.73
C GLN A 146 13.08 -6.20 -5.94
N ALA A 147 13.05 -5.77 -4.67
CA ALA A 147 14.20 -5.86 -3.79
C ALA A 147 14.68 -7.32 -3.62
N LEU A 148 13.77 -8.28 -3.45
CA LEU A 148 14.12 -9.71 -3.37
C LEU A 148 14.80 -10.20 -4.65
N MET A 149 14.27 -9.87 -5.83
CA MET A 149 14.81 -10.35 -7.11
C MET A 149 16.20 -9.79 -7.38
N GLN A 150 16.41 -8.49 -7.14
CA GLN A 150 17.70 -7.83 -7.35
C GLN A 150 18.81 -8.46 -6.49
N HIS A 151 18.57 -8.61 -5.19
CA HIS A 151 19.59 -9.15 -4.27
C HIS A 151 19.76 -10.67 -4.38
N SER A 152 18.91 -11.36 -5.14
CA SER A 152 19.02 -12.81 -5.39
C SER A 152 19.18 -13.15 -6.87
N GLU A 153 19.58 -12.20 -7.72
CA GLU A 153 19.78 -12.39 -9.16
C GLU A 153 20.71 -13.57 -9.48
N ASN A 154 21.77 -13.71 -8.68
CA ASN A 154 22.74 -14.80 -8.78
C ASN A 154 22.21 -16.18 -8.35
N TYR A 155 20.99 -16.26 -7.81
CA TYR A 155 20.38 -17.49 -7.29
C TYR A 155 18.93 -17.68 -7.78
N PRO A 156 18.69 -17.96 -9.08
CA PRO A 156 17.33 -18.05 -9.65
C PRO A 156 16.41 -19.08 -8.97
N GLN A 157 16.98 -20.18 -8.48
CA GLN A 157 16.25 -21.21 -7.74
C GLN A 157 15.60 -20.67 -6.45
N LEU A 158 16.21 -19.65 -5.84
CA LEU A 158 15.72 -19.02 -4.62
C LEU A 158 14.62 -18.00 -4.89
N GLN A 159 14.70 -17.28 -6.03
CA GLN A 159 13.76 -16.23 -6.43
C GLN A 159 12.30 -16.70 -6.45
N SER A 160 12.02 -17.87 -7.03
CA SER A 160 10.66 -18.40 -7.12
C SER A 160 10.03 -18.65 -5.74
N SER A 161 10.82 -19.21 -4.82
CA SER A 161 10.41 -19.50 -3.45
C SER A 161 10.25 -18.22 -2.62
N MET A 162 11.19 -17.28 -2.74
CA MET A 162 11.12 -15.97 -2.11
C MET A 162 9.89 -15.18 -2.55
N ARG A 163 9.64 -15.11 -3.86
CA ARG A 163 8.46 -14.43 -4.41
C ARG A 163 7.18 -15.01 -3.84
N ARG A 164 7.01 -16.33 -3.87
CA ARG A 164 5.82 -17.00 -3.31
C ARG A 164 5.65 -16.74 -1.82
N ALA A 165 6.74 -16.79 -1.05
CA ALA A 165 6.71 -16.52 0.39
C ALA A 165 6.32 -15.06 0.68
N ALA A 166 6.90 -14.11 -0.06
CA ALA A 166 6.58 -12.69 0.02
C ALA A 166 5.11 -12.41 -0.30
N SER A 167 4.62 -12.89 -1.45
CA SER A 167 3.21 -12.73 -1.84
C SER A 167 2.25 -13.33 -0.82
N SER A 168 2.57 -14.50 -0.25
CA SER A 168 1.75 -15.12 0.80
C SER A 168 1.71 -14.26 2.08
N LEU A 169 2.86 -13.72 2.51
CA LEU A 169 2.93 -12.82 3.65
C LEU A 169 2.17 -11.52 3.41
N ILE A 170 2.35 -10.89 2.25
CA ILE A 170 1.66 -9.66 1.87
C ILE A 170 0.15 -9.88 1.86
N ASN A 171 -0.34 -10.95 1.23
CA ASN A 171 -1.78 -11.26 1.23
C ASN A 171 -2.35 -11.43 2.64
N LYS A 172 -1.60 -12.09 3.54
CA LYS A 172 -1.99 -12.22 4.95
C LYS A 172 -2.05 -10.86 5.66
N MET A 173 -1.09 -9.97 5.40
CA MET A 173 -1.04 -8.64 6.03
C MET A 173 -2.12 -7.70 5.46
N LYS A 174 -2.35 -7.74 4.14
CA LYS A 174 -3.43 -7.05 3.44
C LYS A 174 -4.79 -7.42 4.01
N GLY A 175 -5.07 -8.72 4.20
CA GLY A 175 -6.31 -9.18 4.83
C GLY A 175 -6.48 -8.70 6.28
N LYS A 176 -5.41 -8.71 7.08
CA LYS A 176 -5.44 -8.14 8.45
C LYS A 176 -5.74 -6.65 8.46
N MET A 177 -5.12 -5.88 7.56
CA MET A 177 -5.37 -4.44 7.45
C MET A 177 -6.82 -4.17 7.04
N MET A 178 -7.34 -4.89 6.04
CA MET A 178 -8.73 -4.75 5.60
C MET A 178 -9.71 -5.00 6.75
N ASN A 179 -9.49 -6.06 7.52
CA ASN A 179 -10.31 -6.37 8.70
C ASN A 179 -10.24 -5.30 9.78
N ARG A 180 -9.04 -4.74 10.05
CA ARG A 180 -8.87 -3.64 11.00
C ARG A 180 -9.59 -2.39 10.51
N MET A 181 -9.50 -2.08 9.23
CA MET A 181 -10.10 -0.89 8.65
C MET A 181 -11.63 -0.96 8.67
N MET A 182 -12.19 -2.13 8.37
CA MET A 182 -13.63 -2.37 8.50
C MET A 182 -14.11 -2.19 9.94
N LYS A 183 -13.31 -2.56 10.95
CA LYS A 183 -13.64 -2.31 12.36
C LYS A 183 -13.64 -0.82 12.69
N ILE A 184 -12.64 -0.07 12.23
CA ILE A 184 -12.55 1.39 12.44
C ILE A 184 -13.78 2.09 11.85
N VAL A 185 -14.10 1.81 10.59
CA VAL A 185 -15.30 2.35 9.92
C VAL A 185 -16.57 1.97 10.66
N LYS A 186 -16.68 0.75 11.17
CA LYS A 186 -17.84 0.33 11.97
C LYS A 186 -17.91 1.11 13.28
N MET A 187 -16.80 1.34 13.97
CA MET A 187 -16.77 2.10 15.22
C MET A 187 -17.17 3.56 15.00
N GLU A 188 -16.74 4.19 13.90
CA GLU A 188 -17.15 5.56 13.53
C GLU A 188 -18.66 5.69 13.29
N LYS A 189 -19.38 4.61 12.94
CA LYS A 189 -20.84 4.63 12.79
C LYS A 189 -21.62 4.67 14.11
N PHE A 190 -20.99 4.26 15.21
CA PHE A 190 -21.61 4.14 16.53
C PHE A 190 -21.09 5.16 17.54
N THR A 191 -20.30 6.14 17.10
CA THR A 191 -19.88 7.24 17.96
C THR A 191 -20.99 8.29 17.94
N ASP A 192 -22.02 8.08 18.77
CA ASP A 192 -22.99 9.10 19.18
C ASP A 192 -22.32 10.12 20.13
#